data_AF-A0A4Y2R247-F1
#
_entry.id   AF-A0A4Y2R247-F1
#
_cell.length_a   1.000
_cell.length_b   1.000
_cell.length_c   1.000
_cell.angle_alpha   90.00
_cell.angle_beta   90.00
_cell.angle_gamma   90.00
#
_symmetry.space_group_name_H-M   'P 1'
#
loop_
_entity.id
_entity.type
_entity.pdbx_description
1 polymer ?
#
loop_
_entity_poly.entity_id
_entity_poly.type
_entity_poly.pdbx_seq_one_letter_code
_entity_poly.pdbx_strand_id
1 'polypeptide(L)'
;MIGGIHSDLFHQERLLLNLVDVKIELIRSKPEFCLQGEEGHKVVLEKISLLGRKVRVSPGVILGHVKALEKETAKYPIDRALCNVYSVPHGNMSMVQDNIFVGQMPKRIIVGCVENDAFHGTFQKSHFEFKHFDMNCIGVYVDG
;
A
#
# COMPACT_ATOMS: atom_id res chain seq x y z
N MET A 1 -18.56 4.75 -6.78
CA MET A 1 -17.72 4.79 -5.57
C MET A 1 -16.61 5.81 -5.79
N ILE A 2 -16.40 6.76 -4.88
CA ILE A 2 -15.32 7.75 -4.93
C ILE A 2 -14.46 7.51 -3.69
N GLY A 3 -13.16 7.33 -3.87
CA GLY A 3 -12.22 7.08 -2.78
C GLY A 3 -10.85 7.68 -3.10
N GLY A 4 -10.06 7.94 -2.06
CA GLY A 4 -8.68 8.39 -2.21
C GLY A 4 -7.78 7.29 -2.78
N ILE A 5 -6.74 7.68 -3.51
CA ILE A 5 -5.71 6.73 -3.94
C ILE A 5 -4.90 6.33 -2.71
N HIS A 6 -4.90 5.04 -2.39
CA HIS A 6 -4.12 4.49 -1.29
C HIS A 6 -2.64 4.39 -1.71
N SER A 7 -1.89 5.45 -1.47
CA SER A 7 -0.45 5.54 -1.73
C SER A 7 0.22 6.31 -0.60
N ASP A 8 1.42 5.87 -0.19
CA ASP A 8 2.16 6.43 0.93
C ASP A 8 2.36 7.95 0.82
N LEU A 9 2.54 8.47 -0.40
CA LEU A 9 2.70 9.91 -0.66
C LEU A 9 1.41 10.73 -0.41
N PHE A 10 0.24 10.10 -0.55
CA PHE A 10 -1.06 10.76 -0.40
C PHE A 10 -1.66 10.62 1.01
N HIS A 11 -1.01 9.86 1.89
CA HIS A 11 -1.40 9.73 3.30
C HIS A 11 -0.91 10.89 4.18
N GLN A 12 -0.17 11.85 3.63
CA GLN A 12 0.35 13.02 4.35
C GLN A 12 -0.38 14.30 3.91
N GLU A 13 -0.45 15.29 4.81
CA GLU A 13 -1.29 16.48 4.64
C GLU A 13 -0.67 17.60 3.78
N ARG A 14 0.62 17.49 3.40
CA ARG A 14 1.32 18.52 2.61
C ARG A 14 0.91 18.43 1.15
N LEU A 15 0.55 19.59 0.61
CA LEU A 15 0.29 19.77 -0.80
C LEU A 15 1.59 19.68 -1.59
N LEU A 16 1.50 19.12 -2.80
CA LEU A 16 2.61 19.12 -3.73
C LEU A 16 2.90 20.56 -4.21
N LEU A 17 4.17 20.86 -4.38
CA LEU A 17 4.62 22.13 -4.95
C LEU A 17 4.09 22.34 -6.37
N ASN A 18 3.96 23.60 -6.75
CA ASN A 18 3.59 23.95 -8.11
C ASN A 18 4.70 23.53 -9.10
N LEU A 19 4.31 23.23 -10.34
CA LEU A 19 5.22 22.80 -11.42
C LEU A 19 5.98 21.49 -11.13
N VAL A 20 5.39 20.60 -10.32
CA VAL A 20 5.87 19.22 -10.15
C VAL A 20 5.03 18.29 -11.00
N ASP A 21 5.68 17.55 -11.90
CA ASP A 21 5.02 16.53 -12.70
C ASP A 21 4.79 15.27 -11.85
N VAL A 22 3.54 14.80 -11.84
CA VAL A 22 3.14 13.59 -11.11
C VAL A 22 2.56 12.59 -12.11
N LYS A 23 3.20 11.43 -12.21
CA LYS A 23 2.71 10.30 -13.00
C LYS A 23 2.07 9.29 -12.06
N ILE A 24 0.80 8.96 -12.30
CA ILE A 24 0.07 7.93 -11.57
C ILE A 24 -0.27 6.82 -12.57
N GLU A 25 0.23 5.62 -12.32
CA GLU A 25 -0.11 4.43 -13.09
C GLU A 25 -1.01 3.54 -12.24
N LEU A 26 -2.22 3.28 -12.72
CA LEU A 26 -3.18 2.39 -12.08
C LEU A 26 -3.25 1.11 -12.90
N ILE A 27 -2.66 0.04 -12.37
CA ILE A 27 -2.71 -1.29 -12.98
C ILE A 27 -3.89 -2.04 -12.39
N ARG A 28 -4.76 -2.52 -13.26
CA ARG A 28 -5.93 -3.28 -12.83
C ARG A 28 -5.51 -4.69 -12.42
N SER A 29 -5.97 -5.12 -11.24
CA SER A 29 -5.84 -6.51 -10.79
C SER A 29 -6.70 -7.46 -11.61
N LYS A 30 -6.34 -8.74 -11.62
CA LYS A 30 -7.05 -9.76 -12.38
C LYS A 30 -8.49 -9.96 -11.85
N PRO A 31 -9.46 -10.39 -12.66
CA PRO A 31 -10.84 -10.59 -12.22
C PRO A 31 -10.97 -11.54 -11.02
N GLU A 32 -10.15 -12.60 -10.98
CA GLU A 32 -10.11 -13.60 -9.91
C GLU A 32 -9.63 -13.01 -8.58
N PHE A 33 -8.96 -11.85 -8.63
CA PHE A 33 -8.53 -11.11 -7.44
C PHE A 33 -9.62 -10.17 -6.93
N CYS A 34 -10.38 -9.55 -7.84
CA CYS A 34 -11.34 -8.49 -7.49
C CYS A 34 -12.76 -8.97 -7.24
N LEU A 35 -13.11 -10.18 -7.70
CA LEU A 35 -14.47 -10.71 -7.66
C LEU A 35 -14.53 -12.00 -6.85
N GLN A 36 -15.57 -12.11 -6.02
CA GLN A 36 -15.95 -13.35 -5.36
C GLN A 36 -17.33 -13.77 -5.90
N GLY A 37 -17.46 -14.98 -6.43
CA GLY A 37 -18.68 -15.48 -7.04
C GLY A 37 -18.46 -16.60 -8.04
N GLU A 38 -19.36 -16.69 -9.02
CA GLU A 38 -19.27 -17.67 -10.11
C GLU A 38 -18.31 -17.22 -11.21
N GLU A 39 -17.64 -18.19 -11.81
CA GLU A 39 -16.75 -17.98 -12.95
C GLU A 39 -17.50 -17.38 -14.16
N GLY A 40 -16.78 -16.65 -15.01
CA GLY A 40 -17.34 -16.03 -16.21
C GLY A 40 -17.79 -14.57 -16.05
N HIS A 41 -17.78 -14.04 -14.83
CA HIS A 41 -18.03 -12.62 -14.58
C HIS A 41 -16.76 -11.79 -14.79
N LYS A 42 -16.89 -10.65 -15.48
CA LYS A 42 -15.81 -9.67 -15.66
C LYS A 42 -16.25 -8.30 -15.18
N VAL A 43 -15.36 -7.62 -14.46
CA VAL A 43 -15.52 -6.18 -14.23
C VAL A 43 -15.17 -5.45 -15.51
N VAL A 44 -15.95 -4.45 -15.91
CA VAL A 44 -15.62 -3.50 -16.98
C VAL A 44 -15.59 -2.11 -16.37
N LEU A 45 -14.52 -1.36 -16.61
CA LEU A 45 -14.41 0.02 -16.14
C LEU A 45 -14.89 0.92 -17.28
N GLU A 46 -16.10 1.45 -17.17
CA GLU A 46 -16.68 2.31 -18.21
C GLU A 46 -16.08 3.72 -18.19
N LYS A 47 -15.93 4.29 -16.99
CA LYS A 47 -15.42 5.64 -16.81
C LYS A 47 -14.54 5.71 -15.57
N ILE A 48 -13.33 6.23 -15.74
CA ILE A 48 -12.38 6.51 -14.66
C ILE A 48 -12.13 8.02 -14.68
N SER A 49 -12.17 8.66 -13.51
CA SER A 49 -11.92 10.09 -13.39
C SER A 49 -11.13 10.35 -12.11
N LEU A 50 -10.08 11.16 -12.21
CA LEU A 50 -9.26 11.58 -11.07
C LEU A 50 -9.64 13.01 -10.68
N LEU A 51 -9.97 13.19 -9.40
CA LEU A 51 -10.27 14.50 -8.83
C LEU A 51 -9.07 14.96 -8.00
N GLY A 52 -8.39 16.01 -8.47
CA GLY A 52 -7.27 16.63 -7.77
C GLY A 52 -7.68 17.94 -7.08
N ARG A 53 -7.17 18.18 -5.87
CA ARG A 53 -7.33 19.47 -5.18
C ARG A 53 -6.23 20.43 -5.63
N LYS A 54 -6.61 21.58 -6.19
CA LYS A 54 -5.70 22.69 -6.49
C LYS A 54 -5.94 23.84 -5.51
N VAL A 55 -4.88 24.37 -4.92
CA VAL A 55 -4.95 25.49 -3.97
C VAL A 55 -4.31 26.73 -4.59
N ARG A 56 -4.99 27.87 -4.48
CA ARG A 56 -4.41 29.18 -4.83
C ARG A 56 -3.81 29.80 -3.57
N VAL A 57 -2.50 30.00 -3.59
CA VAL A 57 -1.75 30.63 -2.51
C VAL A 57 -1.49 32.11 -2.83
N SER A 58 -1.26 32.93 -1.80
CA SER A 58 -0.95 34.35 -2.01
C SER A 58 0.42 34.54 -2.67
N PRO A 59 0.64 35.63 -3.42
CA PRO A 59 1.93 35.88 -4.09
C PRO A 59 3.14 35.90 -3.13
N GLY A 60 2.96 36.41 -1.91
CA GLY A 60 4.02 36.43 -0.89
C GLY A 60 4.46 35.02 -0.46
N VAL A 61 3.53 34.08 -0.36
CA VAL A 61 3.84 32.67 -0.04
C VAL A 61 4.57 31.99 -1.19
N ILE A 62 4.18 32.28 -2.44
CA ILE A 62 4.89 31.76 -3.63
C ILE A 62 6.34 32.25 -3.65
N LEU A 63 6.57 33.55 -3.43
CA LEU A 63 7.92 34.11 -3.39
C LEU A 63 8.74 33.52 -2.22
N GLY A 64 8.09 33.30 -1.08
CA GLY A 64 8.69 32.61 0.07
C GLY A 64 9.14 31.19 -0.27
N HIS A 65 8.30 30.42 -0.97
CA HIS A 65 8.67 29.08 -1.45
C HIS A 65 9.85 29.10 -2.42
N VAL A 66 9.88 30.03 -3.38
CA VAL A 66 11.01 30.16 -4.32
C VAL A 66 12.32 30.41 -3.57
N LYS A 67 12.35 31.36 -2.64
CA LYS A 67 13.53 31.67 -1.82
C LYS A 67 13.94 30.54 -0.88
N ALA A 68 12.97 29.76 -0.38
CA ALA A 68 13.27 28.60 0.45
C ALA A 68 13.89 27.47 -0.38
N LEU A 69 13.38 27.25 -1.60
CA LEU A 69 13.87 26.22 -2.53
C LEU A 69 15.27 26.50 -3.08
N GLU A 70 15.70 27.76 -3.10
CA GLU A 70 17.11 28.13 -3.37
C GLU A 70 18.07 27.63 -2.28
N LYS A 71 17.59 27.44 -1.05
CA LYS A 71 18.41 27.05 0.11
C LYS A 71 18.28 25.58 0.47
N GLU A 72 17.07 25.03 0.41
CA GLU A 72 16.78 23.66 0.84
C GLU A 72 15.72 23.01 -0.06
N THR A 73 15.82 21.69 -0.21
CA THR A 73 14.84 20.91 -0.97
C THR A 73 13.52 20.74 -0.22
N ALA A 74 12.42 20.60 -0.96
CA ALA A 74 11.14 20.27 -0.37
C ALA A 74 11.14 18.84 0.19
N LYS A 75 10.84 18.70 1.47
CA LYS A 75 10.75 17.42 2.15
C LYS A 75 9.29 17.01 2.31
N TYR A 76 8.96 15.78 1.92
CA TYR A 76 7.66 15.16 2.15
C TYR A 76 7.87 13.95 3.07
N PRO A 77 7.40 13.99 4.32
CA PRO A 77 7.47 12.83 5.21
C PRO A 77 6.50 11.77 4.70
N ILE A 78 6.99 10.53 4.61
CA ILE A 78 6.23 9.39 4.11
C ILE A 78 6.42 8.25 5.10
N ASP A 79 5.31 7.67 5.56
CA ASP A 79 5.34 6.40 6.28
C ASP A 79 5.12 5.29 5.24
N ARG A 80 6.17 4.49 4.98
CA ARG A 80 6.13 3.44 3.97
C ARG A 80 5.46 2.18 4.51
N ALA A 81 4.47 1.68 3.79
CA ALA A 81 3.90 0.36 4.05
C ALA A 81 4.67 -0.69 3.23
N LEU A 82 5.36 -1.61 3.92
CA LEU A 82 6.07 -2.72 3.29
C LEU A 82 5.33 -4.03 3.57
N CYS A 83 5.06 -4.79 2.51
CA CYS A 83 4.43 -6.10 2.59
C CYS A 83 5.43 -7.16 2.15
N ASN A 84 5.85 -8.01 3.09
CA ASN A 84 6.65 -9.19 2.81
C ASN A 84 5.76 -10.42 2.89
N VAL A 85 5.87 -11.32 1.91
CA VAL A 85 5.03 -12.50 1.80
C VAL A 85 5.90 -13.73 1.89
N TYR A 86 5.51 -14.66 2.76
CA TYR A 86 6.21 -15.92 2.98
C TYR A 86 5.21 -17.08 2.86
N SER A 87 5.60 -18.13 2.14
CA SER A 87 4.77 -19.32 1.99
C SER A 87 5.16 -20.37 3.01
N VAL A 88 4.18 -20.84 3.80
CA VAL A 88 4.36 -21.94 4.75
C VAL A 88 3.81 -23.22 4.12
N PRO A 89 4.63 -24.26 3.89
CA PRO A 89 4.16 -25.55 3.40
C PRO A 89 3.20 -26.23 4.37
N HIS A 90 2.24 -26.99 3.84
CA HIS A 90 1.34 -27.79 4.66
C HIS A 90 2.11 -28.82 5.49
N GLY A 91 1.75 -28.96 6.78
CA GLY A 91 2.41 -29.86 7.72
C GLY A 91 3.59 -29.25 8.49
N ASN A 92 4.04 -28.05 8.12
CA ASN A 92 5.03 -27.34 8.92
C ASN A 92 4.40 -26.73 10.18
N MET A 93 4.96 -27.05 11.34
CA MET A 93 4.50 -26.55 12.65
C MET A 93 5.19 -25.24 13.06
N SER A 94 6.29 -24.88 12.41
CA SER A 94 7.07 -23.68 12.73
C SER A 94 7.71 -23.11 11.48
N MET A 95 7.78 -21.79 11.42
CA MET A 95 8.55 -21.04 10.43
C MET A 95 9.32 -19.95 11.16
N VAL A 96 10.60 -19.79 10.82
CA VAL A 96 11.44 -18.69 11.28
C VAL A 96 11.94 -17.96 10.04
N GLN A 97 11.80 -16.65 10.04
CA GLN A 97 12.26 -15.81 8.95
C GLN A 97 13.16 -14.71 9.50
N ASP A 98 14.43 -14.79 9.12
CA ASP A 98 15.42 -13.79 9.49
C ASP A 98 15.40 -12.61 8.52
N ASN A 99 15.89 -11.47 9.00
CA ASN A 99 16.10 -10.26 8.20
C ASN A 99 14.85 -9.78 7.43
N ILE A 100 13.67 -9.88 8.05
CA ILE A 100 12.39 -9.45 7.47
C ILE A 100 12.45 -7.98 7.01
N PHE A 101 13.10 -7.12 7.78
CA PHE A 101 13.33 -5.72 7.44
C PHE A 101 14.82 -5.41 7.55
N VAL A 102 15.41 -4.92 6.46
CA VAL A 102 16.82 -4.50 6.41
C VAL A 102 16.87 -2.98 6.39
N GLY A 103 17.61 -2.40 7.34
CA GLY A 103 17.80 -0.94 7.44
C GLY A 103 16.78 -0.26 8.33
N GLN A 104 15.66 0.22 7.76
CA GLN A 104 14.66 0.95 8.54
C GLN A 104 13.79 -0.01 9.36
N MET A 105 13.79 0.17 10.68
CA MET A 105 12.94 -0.58 11.59
C MET A 105 11.47 -0.12 11.47
N PRO A 106 10.51 -1.04 11.32
CA PRO A 106 9.10 -0.69 11.22
C PRO A 106 8.57 -0.16 12.55
N LYS A 107 7.70 0.85 12.51
CA LYS A 107 6.99 1.36 13.70
C LYS A 107 5.86 0.42 14.15
N ARG A 108 5.33 -0.38 13.23
CA ARG A 108 4.20 -1.29 13.45
C ARG A 108 4.35 -2.49 12.54
N ILE A 109 4.12 -3.68 13.08
CA ILE A 109 4.08 -4.93 12.34
C ILE A 109 2.65 -5.45 12.41
N ILE A 110 2.09 -5.81 11.25
CA ILE A 110 0.80 -6.49 11.14
C ILE A 110 1.09 -7.83 10.48
N VAL A 111 0.69 -8.91 11.15
CA VAL A 111 0.82 -10.26 10.62
C VAL A 111 -0.57 -10.74 10.23
N GLY A 112 -0.71 -11.20 8.99
CA GLY A 112 -1.95 -11.78 8.48
C GLY A 112 -1.63 -13.07 7.76
N CYS A 113 -2.45 -14.09 8.00
CA CYS A 113 -2.33 -15.37 7.32
C CYS A 113 -3.55 -15.57 6.42
N VAL A 114 -3.29 -16.06 5.21
CA VAL A 114 -4.30 -16.31 4.18
C VAL A 114 -3.92 -17.59 3.44
N GLU A 115 -4.91 -18.30 2.89
CA GLU A 115 -4.63 -19.48 2.07
C GLU A 115 -3.89 -19.10 0.80
N ASN A 116 -3.00 -19.98 0.30
CA ASN A 116 -2.20 -19.66 -0.90
C ASN A 116 -3.08 -19.42 -2.14
N ASP A 117 -4.12 -20.24 -2.34
CA ASP A 117 -5.10 -20.04 -3.42
C ASP A 117 -5.79 -18.68 -3.29
N ALA A 118 -6.19 -18.35 -2.06
CA ALA A 118 -6.82 -17.07 -1.76
C ALA A 118 -5.86 -15.90 -1.94
N PHE A 119 -4.54 -16.07 -1.77
CA PHE A 119 -3.53 -15.04 -2.01
C PHE A 119 -3.26 -14.79 -3.50
N HIS A 120 -3.33 -15.82 -4.35
CA HIS A 120 -3.17 -15.66 -5.80
C HIS A 120 -4.46 -15.21 -6.50
N GLY A 121 -5.60 -15.55 -5.92
CA GLY A 121 -6.92 -15.13 -6.34
C GLY A 121 -7.68 -16.22 -7.08
N THR A 122 -8.87 -16.49 -6.57
CA THR A 122 -9.85 -17.43 -7.10
C THR A 122 -11.22 -16.80 -6.94
N PHE A 123 -12.18 -17.14 -7.79
CA PHE A 123 -13.53 -16.61 -7.65
C PHE A 123 -14.23 -17.09 -6.36
N GLN A 124 -13.77 -18.21 -5.78
CA GLN A 124 -14.40 -18.82 -4.62
C GLN A 124 -13.86 -18.29 -3.28
N LYS A 125 -12.59 -17.86 -3.23
CA LYS A 125 -11.90 -17.43 -2.00
C LYS A 125 -11.42 -15.99 -2.10
N SER A 126 -11.51 -15.24 -0.99
CA SER A 126 -11.12 -13.83 -0.93
C SER A 126 -9.77 -13.64 -0.22
N HIS A 127 -8.91 -12.77 -0.77
CA HIS A 127 -7.64 -12.35 -0.13
C HIS A 127 -7.83 -11.62 1.19
N PHE A 128 -9.02 -11.07 1.43
CA PHE A 128 -9.35 -10.34 2.65
C PHE A 128 -9.87 -11.27 3.75
N GLU A 129 -9.95 -12.58 3.48
CA GLU A 129 -10.33 -13.59 4.46
C GLU A 129 -9.09 -14.09 5.20
N PHE A 130 -8.68 -13.34 6.23
CA PHE A 130 -7.59 -13.73 7.11
C PHE A 130 -8.03 -14.87 8.04
N LYS A 131 -7.22 -15.93 8.10
CA LYS A 131 -7.49 -17.11 8.92
C LYS A 131 -6.39 -17.28 9.97
N HIS A 132 -6.78 -17.84 11.11
CA HIS A 132 -5.86 -18.08 12.22
C HIS A 132 -4.94 -19.29 11.98
N PHE A 133 -5.40 -20.29 11.22
CA PHE A 133 -4.70 -21.57 10.98
C PHE A 133 -4.19 -22.24 12.27
N ASP A 134 -4.95 -22.13 13.36
CA ASP A 134 -4.60 -22.70 14.66
C ASP A 134 -3.20 -22.34 15.17
N MET A 135 -2.74 -21.13 14.83
CA MET A 135 -1.43 -20.64 15.23
C MET A 135 -1.39 -20.33 16.73
N ASN A 136 -0.54 -21.05 17.47
CA ASN A 136 -0.48 -20.89 18.92
C ASN A 136 0.44 -19.76 19.39
N CYS A 137 1.54 -19.50 18.66
CA CYS A 137 2.59 -18.57 19.08
C CYS A 137 3.13 -17.77 17.90
N ILE A 138 3.37 -16.47 18.11
CA ILE A 138 4.13 -15.60 17.22
C ILE A 138 5.20 -14.88 18.05
N GLY A 139 6.45 -14.94 17.59
CA GLY A 139 7.56 -14.19 18.17
C GLY A 139 8.13 -13.21 17.16
N VAL A 140 8.34 -11.96 17.59
CA VAL A 140 9.05 -10.95 16.81
C VAL A 140 10.28 -10.54 17.63
N TYR A 141 11.45 -10.71 17.04
CA TYR A 141 12.74 -10.43 17.68
C TYR A 141 13.42 -9.27 16.96
N VAL A 142 14.05 -8.41 17.75
CA VAL A 142 14.86 -7.28 17.27
C VAL A 142 16.26 -7.51 17.81
N ASP A 143 17.24 -7.54 16.92
CA ASP A 143 18.68 -7.67 17.23
C ASP A 143 19.12 -8.97 17.95
N GLY A 144 18.26 -9.99 18.03
CA GLY A 144 18.58 -11.30 18.60
C GLY A 144 18.45 -11.35 20.12
#